data_AF-Q0RE89-F1
#
_entry.id   AF-Q0RE89-F1
#
_cell.length_a   1.000
_cell.length_b   1.000
_cell.length_c   1.000
_cell.angle_alpha   90.00
_cell.angle_beta   90.00
_cell.angle_gamma   90.00
#
_symmetry.space_group_name_H-M   'P 1'
#
loop_
_entity.id
_entity.type
_entity.pdbx_description
1 polymer ?
#
loop_
_entity_poly.entity_id
_entity_poly.type
_entity_poly.pdbx_seq_one_letter_code
_entity_poly.pdbx_strand_id
1 'polypeptide(L)'
;MCIPGLVPIVLTHARALLTSTAQGRTAYLHADLHDPASILDSAELRSTFDLTRPVALSLIAIFHFFPDDHDPHGIVRRLVDGLPSGSHVVITHSTADYDPGVARLVQTYLDRGIPAAARSRAEVESLFVGLEPVEPGVQPLHRWRPDADVPPELTDAQVSGYGGIARKP
;
A
#
# COMPACT_ATOMS: atom_id res chain seq x y z
N MET A 1 -17.98 -8.24 -2.70
CA MET A 1 -18.22 -9.68 -2.49
C MET A 1 -16.85 -10.34 -2.33
N CYS A 2 -16.45 -10.68 -1.12
CA CYS A 2 -15.11 -11.17 -0.81
C CYS A 2 -14.91 -12.61 -1.30
N ILE A 3 -13.80 -12.89 -1.98
CA ILE A 3 -13.43 -14.25 -2.38
C ILE A 3 -13.07 -15.04 -1.11
N PRO A 4 -13.82 -16.10 -0.74
CA PRO A 4 -13.51 -16.90 0.44
C PRO A 4 -12.31 -17.79 0.15
N GLY A 5 -11.15 -17.49 0.76
CA GLY A 5 -9.97 -18.38 0.69
C GLY A 5 -8.61 -17.73 0.94
N LEU A 6 -8.45 -16.43 0.67
CA LEU A 6 -7.13 -15.76 0.81
C LEU A 6 -6.79 -15.32 2.24
N VAL A 7 -7.78 -15.23 3.12
CA VAL A 7 -7.65 -14.55 4.42
C VAL A 7 -7.32 -15.46 5.65
N PRO A 8 -7.53 -16.79 5.65
CA PRO A 8 -7.13 -17.65 6.79
C PRO A 8 -5.62 -17.89 6.91
N ILE A 9 -4.88 -17.82 5.79
CA ILE A 9 -3.46 -18.15 5.77
C ILE A 9 -2.63 -17.08 6.47
N VAL A 10 -2.97 -15.80 6.28
CA VAL A 10 -2.25 -14.68 6.90
C VAL A 10 -2.40 -14.74 8.41
N LEU A 11 -3.61 -14.96 8.94
CA LEU A 11 -3.83 -15.09 10.39
C LEU A 11 -3.02 -16.25 11.00
N THR A 12 -2.98 -17.38 10.30
CA THR A 12 -2.22 -18.56 10.74
C THR A 12 -0.72 -18.26 10.82
N HIS A 13 -0.16 -17.56 9.82
CA HIS A 13 1.26 -17.21 9.80
C HIS A 13 1.57 -16.02 10.71
N ALA A 14 0.68 -15.04 10.82
CA ALA A 14 0.85 -13.86 11.68
C ALA A 14 1.01 -14.25 13.15
N ARG A 15 0.24 -15.23 13.63
CA ARG A 15 0.40 -15.77 14.99
C ARG A 15 1.79 -16.38 15.24
N ALA A 16 2.42 -16.92 14.19
CA ALA A 16 3.76 -17.50 14.28
C ALA A 16 4.89 -16.47 14.07
N LEU A 17 4.66 -15.42 13.28
CA LEU A 17 5.68 -14.47 12.83
C LEU A 17 5.65 -13.11 13.54
N LEU A 18 4.54 -12.71 14.15
CA LEU A 18 4.42 -11.44 14.89
C LEU A 18 4.96 -11.58 16.31
N THR A 19 6.20 -12.03 16.41
CA THR A 19 6.96 -12.02 17.66
C THR A 19 7.69 -10.69 17.78
N SER A 20 7.20 -9.82 18.66
CA SER A 20 7.90 -8.57 19.00
C SER A 20 9.04 -8.81 19.98
N THR A 21 9.99 -7.87 20.04
CA THR A 21 10.91 -7.75 21.17
C THR A 21 10.19 -7.28 22.43
N ALA A 22 10.83 -7.43 23.59
CA ALA A 22 10.27 -6.99 24.88
C ALA A 22 10.02 -5.47 24.95
N GLN A 23 10.76 -4.68 24.19
CA GLN A 23 10.64 -3.22 24.13
C GLN A 23 9.61 -2.74 23.10
N GLY A 24 9.27 -3.59 22.12
CA GLY A 24 8.36 -3.26 21.03
C GLY A 24 6.94 -3.81 21.23
N ARG A 25 6.06 -3.51 20.27
CA ARG A 25 4.72 -4.10 20.18
C ARG A 25 4.39 -4.40 18.73
N THR A 26 3.68 -5.50 18.50
CA THR A 26 3.12 -5.88 17.20
C THR A 26 1.74 -6.46 17.42
N ALA A 27 0.79 -6.10 16.57
CA ALA A 27 -0.55 -6.68 16.57
C ALA A 27 -0.98 -7.04 15.15
N TYR A 28 -1.90 -7.99 15.05
CA TYR A 28 -2.57 -8.35 13.82
C TYR A 28 -4.03 -7.95 13.91
N LEU A 29 -4.53 -7.27 12.89
CA LEU A 29 -5.94 -7.00 12.71
C LEU A 29 -6.40 -7.64 11.40
N HIS A 30 -7.50 -8.36 11.47
CA HIS A 30 -8.22 -8.82 10.28
C HIS A 30 -9.29 -7.79 9.92
N ALA A 31 -9.00 -6.94 8.93
CA ALA A 31 -9.90 -5.87 8.51
C ALA A 31 -9.87 -5.70 6.99
N ASP A 32 -10.91 -5.05 6.46
CA ASP A 32 -11.05 -4.73 5.05
C ASP A 32 -10.75 -3.25 4.81
N LEU A 33 -9.91 -2.94 3.82
CA LEU A 33 -9.57 -1.57 3.46
C LEU A 33 -10.75 -0.80 2.84
N HIS A 34 -11.78 -1.49 2.35
CA HIS A 34 -13.04 -0.84 1.95
C HIS A 34 -13.78 -0.21 3.15
N ASP A 35 -13.44 -0.61 4.38
CA ASP A 35 -13.91 0.02 5.61
C ASP A 35 -12.74 0.53 6.47
N PRO A 36 -12.15 1.70 6.14
CA PRO A 36 -11.06 2.29 6.92
C PRO A 36 -11.39 2.51 8.40
N ALA A 37 -12.68 2.68 8.75
CA ALA A 37 -13.08 2.89 10.13
C ALA A 37 -12.84 1.61 10.95
N SER A 38 -13.09 0.42 10.39
CA SER A 38 -12.79 -0.85 11.05
C SER A 38 -11.31 -0.97 11.48
N ILE A 39 -10.40 -0.35 10.73
CA ILE A 39 -8.96 -0.32 11.03
C ILE A 39 -8.65 0.72 12.10
N LEU A 40 -9.04 1.97 11.85
CA LEU A 40 -8.74 3.12 12.73
C LEU A 40 -9.40 2.99 14.11
N ASP A 41 -10.57 2.35 14.17
CA ASP A 41 -11.33 2.17 15.40
C ASP A 41 -11.00 0.86 16.14
N SER A 42 -10.14 0.01 15.58
CA SER A 42 -9.81 -1.28 16.19
C SER A 42 -9.11 -1.14 17.55
N ALA A 43 -9.37 -2.10 18.43
CA ALA A 43 -8.70 -2.17 19.73
C ALA A 43 -7.20 -2.52 19.56
N GLU A 44 -6.88 -3.33 18.56
CA GLU A 44 -5.53 -3.75 18.20
C GLU A 44 -4.65 -2.56 17.82
N LEU A 45 -5.16 -1.66 16.96
CA LEU A 45 -4.44 -0.46 16.57
C LEU A 45 -4.24 0.46 17.78
N ARG A 46 -5.31 0.75 18.55
CA ARG A 46 -5.27 1.66 19.70
C ARG A 46 -4.42 1.17 20.88
N SER A 47 -4.30 -0.14 21.07
CA SER A 47 -3.45 -0.71 22.13
C SER A 47 -1.98 -0.83 21.71
N THR A 48 -1.70 -0.81 20.41
CA THR A 48 -0.36 -0.96 19.84
C THR A 48 0.30 0.38 19.56
N PHE A 49 -0.43 1.33 18.96
CA PHE A 49 0.08 2.63 18.53
C PHE A 49 -0.34 3.76 19.46
N ASP A 50 0.61 4.64 19.77
CA ASP A 50 0.34 5.97 20.32
C ASP A 50 0.04 6.94 19.17
N LEU A 51 -1.25 7.15 18.88
CA LEU A 51 -1.72 8.07 17.84
C LEU A 51 -1.64 9.55 18.23
N THR A 52 -0.81 9.92 19.21
CA THR A 52 -0.34 11.30 19.39
C THR A 52 1.01 11.53 18.72
N ARG A 53 1.65 10.47 18.24
CA ARG A 53 2.97 10.50 17.60
C ARG A 53 2.87 10.09 16.12
N PRO A 54 3.78 10.56 15.25
CA PRO A 54 3.79 10.18 13.84
C PRO A 54 3.83 8.67 13.60
N VAL A 55 3.03 8.21 12.64
CA VAL A 55 2.94 6.81 12.21
C VAL A 55 3.35 6.69 10.75
N ALA A 56 3.98 5.58 10.36
CA ALA A 56 4.18 5.22 8.96
C ALA A 56 3.05 4.28 8.51
N LEU A 57 2.23 4.72 7.56
CA LEU A 57 1.20 3.92 6.90
C LEU A 57 1.76 3.33 5.61
N SER A 58 1.86 2.01 5.55
CA SER A 58 2.39 1.29 4.39
C SER A 58 1.28 0.57 3.62
N LEU A 59 1.03 1.03 2.41
CA LEU A 59 0.02 0.50 1.47
C LEU A 59 0.75 -0.10 0.25
N ILE A 60 1.44 -1.21 0.49
CA ILE A 60 2.37 -1.81 -0.47
C ILE A 60 1.67 -2.95 -1.21
N ALA A 61 1.69 -2.90 -2.55
CA ALA A 61 1.19 -3.94 -3.46
C ALA A 61 -0.27 -4.37 -3.22
N ILE A 62 -1.11 -3.43 -2.75
CA ILE A 62 -2.51 -3.70 -2.40
C ILE A 62 -3.50 -2.87 -3.23
N PHE A 63 -3.18 -1.62 -3.57
CA PHE A 63 -4.09 -0.72 -4.27
C PHE A 63 -4.36 -1.09 -5.75
N HIS A 64 -3.62 -2.06 -6.32
CA HIS A 64 -3.96 -2.68 -7.61
C HIS A 64 -5.33 -3.30 -7.60
N PHE A 65 -5.79 -3.78 -6.45
CA PHE A 65 -7.07 -4.46 -6.33
C PHE A 65 -8.23 -3.50 -6.02
N PHE A 66 -7.97 -2.19 -6.10
CA PHE A 66 -8.93 -1.11 -5.88
C PHE A 66 -9.09 -0.32 -7.18
N PRO A 67 -9.94 -0.79 -8.11
CA PRO A 67 -10.37 0.02 -9.25
C PRO A 67 -11.09 1.29 -8.79
N ASP A 68 -11.30 2.23 -9.71
CA ASP A 68 -11.75 3.58 -9.37
C ASP A 68 -13.15 3.63 -8.73
N ASP A 69 -14.01 2.67 -9.07
CA ASP A 69 -15.35 2.50 -8.47
C ASP A 69 -15.30 2.06 -6.99
N HIS A 70 -14.13 1.63 -6.49
CA HIS A 70 -13.89 1.34 -5.08
C HIS A 70 -13.33 2.57 -4.31
N ASP A 71 -13.22 3.73 -4.95
CA ASP A 71 -12.75 5.00 -4.35
C ASP A 71 -11.40 4.89 -3.60
N PRO A 72 -10.31 4.53 -4.29
CA PRO A 72 -8.99 4.41 -3.66
C PRO A 72 -8.51 5.73 -3.04
N HIS A 73 -8.85 6.87 -3.64
CA HIS A 73 -8.49 8.19 -3.11
C HIS A 73 -9.20 8.46 -1.78
N GLY A 74 -10.50 8.17 -1.68
CA GLY A 74 -11.25 8.29 -0.44
C GLY A 74 -10.74 7.38 0.67
N ILE A 75 -10.37 6.14 0.33
CA ILE A 75 -9.77 5.18 1.29
C ILE A 75 -8.45 5.72 1.82
N VAL A 76 -7.51 6.10 0.94
CA VAL A 76 -6.21 6.66 1.35
C VAL A 76 -6.42 7.89 2.23
N ARG A 77 -7.24 8.84 1.76
CA ARG A 77 -7.54 10.06 2.52
C ARG A 77 -8.09 9.76 3.90
N ARG A 78 -9.05 8.83 4.02
CA ARG A 78 -9.67 8.50 5.31
C ARG A 78 -8.69 7.83 6.28
N LEU A 79 -7.81 6.96 5.79
CA LEU A 79 -6.74 6.40 6.60
C LEU A 79 -5.77 7.49 7.08
N VAL A 80 -5.35 8.37 6.18
CA VAL A 80 -4.40 9.45 6.50
C VAL A 80 -5.00 10.51 7.43
N ASP A 81 -6.28 10.83 7.27
CA ASP A 81 -7.02 11.73 8.16
C ASP A 81 -6.97 11.24 9.61
N GLY A 82 -6.98 9.92 9.83
CA GLY A 82 -6.86 9.28 11.15
C GLY A 82 -5.46 9.30 11.78
N LEU A 83 -4.42 9.75 11.06
CA LEU A 83 -3.04 9.76 11.55
C LEU A 83 -2.60 11.15 12.06
N PRO A 84 -1.63 11.26 12.97
CA PRO A 84 -1.09 12.56 13.40
C PRO A 84 -0.30 13.28 12.31
N SER A 85 -0.21 14.61 12.39
CA SER A 85 0.73 15.41 11.60
C SER A 85 2.17 14.89 11.72
N GLY A 86 2.92 14.95 10.62
CA GLY A 86 4.26 14.35 10.50
C GLY A 86 4.28 12.84 10.24
N SER A 87 3.12 12.17 10.21
CA SER A 87 2.99 10.79 9.74
C SER A 87 3.42 10.66 8.27
N HIS A 88 3.82 9.46 7.85
CA HIS A 88 4.22 9.20 6.48
C HIS A 88 3.33 8.14 5.86
N VAL A 89 3.14 8.23 4.55
CA VAL A 89 2.36 7.28 3.75
C VAL A 89 3.26 6.75 2.66
N VAL A 90 3.32 5.43 2.53
CA VAL A 90 4.04 4.73 1.48
C VAL A 90 3.03 4.00 0.62
N ILE A 91 3.04 4.25 -0.69
CA ILE A 91 2.19 3.54 -1.65
C ILE A 91 3.08 2.96 -2.74
N THR A 92 2.84 1.70 -3.09
CA THR A 92 3.41 1.12 -4.32
C THR A 92 2.30 0.72 -5.26
N HIS A 93 2.52 0.91 -6.55
CA HIS A 93 1.54 0.61 -7.57
C HIS A 93 2.07 0.00 -8.87
N SER A 94 1.55 -1.13 -9.34
CA SER A 94 1.79 -1.67 -10.69
C SER A 94 1.36 -0.69 -11.77
N THR A 95 2.12 -0.65 -12.85
CA THR A 95 1.89 0.22 -13.99
C THR A 95 2.04 -0.56 -15.28
N ALA A 96 1.26 -0.21 -16.30
CA ALA A 96 1.44 -0.70 -17.66
C ALA A 96 2.31 0.24 -18.52
N ASP A 97 2.85 1.31 -17.95
CA ASP A 97 3.64 2.33 -18.67
C ASP A 97 4.92 1.76 -19.32
N TYR A 98 5.46 0.67 -18.77
CA TYR A 98 6.73 0.08 -19.20
C TYR A 98 6.59 -1.28 -19.89
N ASP A 99 5.60 -2.07 -19.50
CA ASP A 99 5.31 -3.37 -20.10
C ASP A 99 3.80 -3.53 -20.33
N PRO A 100 3.34 -3.63 -21.60
CA PRO A 100 1.94 -3.92 -21.90
C PRO A 100 1.49 -5.31 -21.39
N GLY A 101 2.42 -6.18 -20.99
CA GLY A 101 2.14 -7.42 -20.26
C GLY A 101 1.35 -7.21 -18.97
N VAL A 102 1.54 -6.08 -18.28
CA VAL A 102 0.78 -5.76 -17.07
C VAL A 102 -0.71 -5.56 -17.35
N ALA A 103 -1.06 -4.94 -18.48
CA ALA A 103 -2.47 -4.80 -18.87
C ALA A 103 -3.12 -6.18 -19.13
N ARG A 104 -2.39 -7.12 -19.72
CA ARG A 104 -2.87 -8.51 -19.89
C ARG A 104 -3.01 -9.23 -18.55
N LEU A 105 -2.11 -8.97 -17.60
CA LEU A 105 -2.20 -9.49 -16.23
C LEU A 105 -3.45 -8.94 -15.52
N VAL A 106 -3.72 -7.64 -15.63
CA VAL A 106 -4.96 -7.02 -15.10
C VAL A 106 -6.19 -7.71 -15.69
N GLN A 107 -6.25 -7.90 -17.01
CA GLN A 107 -7.36 -8.62 -17.64
C GLN A 107 -7.51 -10.04 -17.10
N THR A 108 -6.40 -10.74 -16.88
CA THR A 108 -6.41 -12.09 -16.31
C THR A 108 -6.98 -12.13 -14.89
N TYR A 109 -6.73 -11.10 -14.06
CA TYR A 109 -7.37 -10.97 -12.75
C TYR A 109 -8.88 -10.74 -12.87
N LEU A 110 -9.28 -9.82 -13.76
CA LEU A 110 -10.69 -9.50 -14.00
C LEU A 110 -11.48 -10.72 -14.52
N ASP A 111 -10.92 -11.49 -15.44
CA ASP A 111 -11.52 -12.73 -15.98
C ASP A 111 -11.75 -13.79 -14.89
N ARG A 112 -11.01 -13.70 -13.78
CA ARG A 112 -11.14 -14.57 -12.59
C ARG A 112 -12.00 -13.95 -11.49
N GLY A 113 -12.65 -12.81 -11.76
CA GLY A 113 -13.49 -12.10 -10.80
C GLY A 113 -12.71 -11.38 -9.70
N ILE A 114 -11.42 -11.12 -9.89
CA ILE A 114 -10.58 -10.35 -8.97
C ILE A 114 -10.50 -8.91 -9.52
N PRO A 115 -11.05 -7.91 -8.81
CA PRO A 115 -10.91 -6.51 -9.21
C PRO A 115 -9.44 -6.14 -9.34
N ALA A 116 -9.05 -5.50 -10.45
CA ALA A 116 -7.67 -5.10 -10.68
C ALA A 116 -7.60 -3.85 -11.56
N ALA A 117 -6.62 -2.98 -11.28
CA ALA A 117 -6.28 -1.81 -12.05
C ALA A 117 -4.76 -1.60 -12.05
N ALA A 118 -4.21 -1.28 -13.21
CA ALA A 118 -2.88 -0.68 -13.33
C ALA A 118 -3.05 0.84 -13.44
N ARG A 119 -2.11 1.60 -12.90
CA ARG A 119 -2.15 3.07 -12.93
C ARG A 119 -0.87 3.61 -13.52
N SER A 120 -1.01 4.66 -14.32
CA SER A 120 0.08 5.49 -14.79
C SER A 120 0.77 6.21 -13.63
N ARG A 121 1.97 6.73 -13.85
CA ARG A 121 2.68 7.53 -12.83
C ARG A 121 1.83 8.65 -12.24
N ALA A 122 1.13 9.40 -13.08
CA ALA A 122 0.34 10.56 -12.66
C ALA A 122 -0.86 10.15 -11.78
N GLU A 123 -1.48 9.01 -12.07
CA GLU A 123 -2.56 8.45 -11.26
C GLU A 123 -2.05 7.91 -9.90
N VAL A 124 -0.80 7.45 -9.84
CA VAL A 124 -0.18 7.09 -8.55
C VAL A 124 0.17 8.33 -7.75
N GLU A 125 0.72 9.37 -8.39
CA GLU A 125 0.99 10.66 -7.76
C GLU A 125 -0.28 11.30 -7.17
N SER A 126 -1.43 11.15 -7.86
CA SER A 126 -2.70 11.70 -7.37
C SER A 126 -3.27 10.99 -6.14
N LEU A 127 -2.78 9.79 -5.77
CA LEU A 127 -3.12 9.15 -4.48
C LEU A 127 -2.50 9.90 -3.28
N PHE A 128 -1.49 10.74 -3.51
CA PHE A 128 -0.82 11.52 -2.47
C PHE A 128 -1.33 12.98 -2.38
N VAL A 129 -2.44 13.33 -3.03
CA VAL A 129 -2.98 14.69 -3.00
C VAL A 129 -3.20 15.19 -1.57
N GLY A 130 -2.73 16.40 -1.28
CA GLY A 130 -2.81 17.02 0.05
C GLY A 130 -1.69 16.64 1.01
N LEU A 131 -0.73 15.81 0.56
CA LEU A 131 0.47 15.42 1.31
C LEU A 131 1.72 16.08 0.72
N GLU A 132 2.80 16.08 1.49
CA GLU A 132 4.11 16.61 1.09
C GLU A 132 4.98 15.46 0.54
N PRO A 133 5.27 15.41 -0.77
CA PRO A 133 6.09 14.34 -1.33
C PRO A 133 7.50 14.32 -0.73
N VAL A 134 7.99 13.13 -0.40
CA VAL A 134 9.38 12.92 -0.02
C VAL A 134 10.19 12.65 -1.29
N GLU A 135 11.26 13.41 -1.51
CA GLU A 135 12.16 13.24 -2.66
C GLU A 135 12.70 11.80 -2.74
N PRO A 136 12.70 11.15 -3.92
CA PRO A 136 12.52 11.72 -5.27
C PRO A 136 11.06 11.73 -5.81
N GLY A 137 10.07 11.71 -4.93
CA GLY A 137 8.66 11.57 -5.30
C GLY A 137 8.33 10.15 -5.74
N VAL A 138 7.37 10.02 -6.66
CA VAL A 138 6.98 8.73 -7.25
C VAL A 138 8.02 8.31 -8.29
N GLN A 139 8.61 7.13 -8.13
CA GLN A 139 9.62 6.57 -9.04
C GLN A 139 9.38 5.09 -9.29
N PRO A 140 9.91 4.50 -10.39
CA PRO A 140 10.00 3.06 -10.50
C PRO A 140 10.64 2.47 -9.24
N LEU A 141 10.10 1.36 -8.72
CA LEU A 141 10.46 0.87 -7.39
C LEU A 141 11.98 0.70 -7.19
N HIS A 142 12.69 0.17 -8.18
CA HIS A 142 14.14 -0.03 -8.12
C HIS A 142 14.97 1.27 -8.18
N ARG A 143 14.34 2.42 -8.48
CA ARG A 143 14.99 3.73 -8.54
C ARG A 143 14.71 4.59 -7.31
N TRP A 144 13.86 4.13 -6.40
CA TRP A 144 13.55 4.87 -5.18
C TRP A 144 14.68 4.68 -4.16
N ARG A 145 15.61 5.65 -4.09
CA ARG A 145 16.79 5.66 -3.20
C ARG A 145 17.51 4.29 -3.15
N PRO A 146 18.01 3.79 -4.30
CA PRO A 146 18.58 2.45 -4.38
C PRO A 146 19.82 2.30 -3.53
N ASP A 147 19.94 1.16 -2.86
CA ASP A 147 21.18 0.69 -2.26
C ASP A 147 22.15 0.16 -3.34
N ALA A 148 23.41 -0.05 -2.97
CA ALA A 148 24.48 -0.42 -3.91
C ALA A 148 24.32 -1.82 -4.54
N ASP A 149 23.43 -2.65 -4.02
CA ASP A 149 23.16 -4.03 -4.43
C ASP A 149 22.04 -4.17 -5.46
N VAL A 150 21.37 -3.08 -5.83
CA VAL A 150 20.38 -3.10 -6.92
C VAL A 150 21.10 -3.39 -8.25
N PRO A 151 20.74 -4.46 -8.98
CA PRO A 151 21.41 -4.79 -10.24
C PRO A 151 21.25 -3.68 -11.27
N PRO A 152 22.36 -3.17 -11.87
CA PRO A 152 22.31 -2.05 -12.81
C PRO A 152 21.56 -2.37 -14.10
N GLU A 153 21.40 -3.66 -14.44
CA GLU A 153 20.67 -4.14 -15.61
C GLU A 153 19.16 -4.25 -15.39
N LEU A 154 18.66 -4.04 -14.17
CA LEU A 154 17.23 -4.15 -13.87
C LEU A 154 16.47 -3.03 -14.59
N THR A 155 15.56 -3.40 -15.48
CA THR A 155 14.80 -2.44 -16.30
C THR A 155 13.48 -2.03 -15.65
N ASP A 156 12.97 -0.86 -16.02
CA ASP A 156 11.63 -0.40 -15.61
C ASP A 156 10.54 -1.42 -15.99
N ALA A 157 10.67 -2.08 -17.14
CA ALA A 157 9.73 -3.10 -17.61
C ALA A 157 9.73 -4.38 -16.75
N GLN A 158 10.91 -4.82 -16.26
CA GLN A 158 10.99 -5.99 -15.37
C GLN A 158 10.39 -5.71 -14.00
N VAL A 159 10.40 -4.46 -13.54
CA VAL A 159 9.83 -4.05 -12.24
C VAL A 159 8.35 -3.71 -12.35
N SER A 160 7.96 -2.98 -13.39
CA SER A 160 6.57 -2.65 -13.75
C SER A 160 5.72 -2.12 -12.58
N GLY A 161 6.34 -1.28 -11.74
CA GLY A 161 5.67 -0.67 -10.60
C GLY A 161 6.35 0.61 -10.15
N TYR A 162 5.53 1.54 -9.68
CA TYR A 162 5.92 2.78 -9.03
C TYR A 162 5.87 2.64 -7.51
N GLY A 163 6.69 3.42 -6.81
CA GLY A 163 6.62 3.63 -5.38
C GLY A 163 6.87 5.09 -5.03
N GLY A 164 6.22 5.55 -3.97
CA GLY A 164 6.39 6.90 -3.45
C GLY A 164 6.14 6.96 -1.95
N ILE A 165 6.69 8.01 -1.33
CA ILE A 165 6.45 8.35 0.08
C ILE A 165 6.01 9.81 0.14
N ALA A 166 5.02 10.10 0.97
CA ALA A 166 4.65 11.46 1.31
C ALA A 166 4.45 11.63 2.82
N ARG A 167 4.72 12.83 3.32
CA ARG A 167 4.50 13.24 4.71
C ARG A 167 3.14 13.94 4.82
N LYS A 168 2.38 13.60 5.87
CA LYS A 168 1.21 14.37 6.29
C LYS A 168 1.69 15.67 6.94
N PRO A 169 1.22 16.86 6.48
CA PRO A 169 1.58 18.15 7.06
C PRO A 169 1.49 18.19 8.59
#